data_AF-A0A1C3HPK7-F1
#
_entry.id   AF-A0A1C3HPK7-F1
#
_cell.length_a   1.000
_cell.length_b   1.000
_cell.length_c   1.000
_cell.angle_alpha   90.00
_cell.angle_beta   90.00
_cell.angle_gamma   90.00
#
_symmetry.space_group_name_H-M   'P 1'
#
loop_
_entity.id
_entity.type
_entity.pdbx_description
1 polymer ?
#
loop_
_entity_poly.entity_id
_entity_poly.type
_entity_poly.pdbx_seq_one_letter_code
_entity_poly.pdbx_strand_id
1 'polypeptide(L)'
;SDWKDRRLWVTVTPIVLVSFPAAVQSYLWERYRLPWGATVCVLGLLLGEWINRYFNFWGWTCFPINFVFPASLVPGAIILDTVL
;
A
#
# COMPACT_ATOMS: atom_id res chain seq x y z
N SER A 1 5.56 9.17 -12.01
CA SER A 1 5.09 10.32 -11.22
C SER A 1 3.96 11.06 -11.93
N ASP A 2 4.11 11.27 -13.24
CA ASP A 2 3.10 11.73 -14.21
C ASP A 2 1.65 11.29 -13.87
N TRP A 3 1.43 10.00 -13.59
CA TRP A 3 0.06 9.45 -13.43
C TRP A 3 -0.57 9.70 -12.05
N LYS A 4 0.17 10.26 -11.09
CA LYS A 4 -0.35 10.58 -9.75
C LYS A 4 -1.13 11.90 -9.79
N ASP A 5 -2.23 11.91 -10.53
CA ASP A 5 -3.06 13.09 -10.77
C ASP A 5 -3.99 13.42 -9.60
N ARG A 6 -4.76 14.49 -9.73
CA ARG A 6 -5.63 15.00 -8.67
C ARG A 6 -7.03 14.38 -8.66
N ARG A 7 -7.41 13.65 -9.71
CA ARG A 7 -8.77 13.13 -9.88
C ARG A 7 -8.79 11.61 -9.86
N LEU A 8 -8.12 10.95 -10.79
CA LEU A 8 -8.22 9.48 -10.92
C LEU A 8 -7.40 8.80 -9.83
N TRP A 9 -6.16 9.20 -9.65
CA TRP A 9 -5.25 8.61 -8.66
C TRP A 9 -5.78 8.73 -7.23
N VAL A 10 -6.32 9.90 -6.86
CA VAL A 10 -6.90 10.13 -5.52
C VAL A 10 -8.16 9.31 -5.27
N THR A 11 -8.86 8.89 -6.31
CA THR A 11 -10.14 8.16 -6.18
C THR A 11 -9.95 6.66 -6.30
N VAL A 12 -9.27 6.19 -7.35
CA VAL A 12 -9.14 4.77 -7.67
C VAL A 12 -8.24 4.06 -6.65
N THR A 13 -7.10 4.66 -6.34
CA THR A 13 -6.09 4.08 -5.44
C THR A 13 -6.67 3.68 -4.08
N PRO A 14 -7.32 4.57 -3.31
CA PRO A 14 -7.88 4.17 -2.01
C PRO A 14 -9.03 3.16 -2.12
N ILE A 15 -9.90 3.27 -3.13
CA ILE A 15 -11.04 2.35 -3.31
C ILE A 15 -10.55 0.91 -3.54
N VAL A 16 -9.54 0.73 -4.38
CA VAL A 16 -9.02 -0.61 -4.67
C VAL A 16 -8.20 -1.15 -3.49
N LEU A 17 -7.42 -0.29 -2.83
CA LEU A 17 -6.49 -0.71 -1.79
C LEU A 17 -7.14 -1.07 -0.45
N VAL A 18 -8.38 -0.69 -0.18
CA VAL A 18 -9.07 -1.05 1.08
C VAL A 18 -9.46 -2.54 1.16
N SER A 19 -9.55 -3.22 0.02
CA SER A 19 -10.05 -4.59 -0.10
C SER A 19 -9.31 -5.60 0.80
N PHE A 20 -7.98 -5.69 0.65
CA PHE A 20 -7.15 -6.62 1.43
C PHE A 20 -7.05 -6.24 2.92
N PRO A 21 -6.76 -4.98 3.28
CA PRO A 21 -6.83 -4.52 4.66
C PRO A 21 -8.12 -4.92 5.36
N ALA A 22 -9.28 -4.68 4.75
CA ALA A 22 -10.57 -5.03 5.35
C ALA A 22 -10.73 -6.55 5.57
N ALA A 23 -10.33 -7.37 4.59
CA ALA A 23 -10.41 -8.82 4.69
C ALA A 23 -9.47 -9.41 5.75
N VAL A 24 -8.27 -8.84 5.89
CA VAL A 24 -7.28 -9.32 6.87
C VAL A 24 -7.60 -8.79 8.27
N GLN A 25 -8.13 -7.57 8.38
CA GLN A 25 -8.63 -7.02 9.64
C GLN A 25 -9.78 -7.86 10.20
N SER A 26 -10.75 -8.30 9.40
CA SER A 26 -11.85 -9.14 9.90
C SER A 26 -11.32 -10.45 10.51
N TYR A 27 -10.39 -11.13 9.83
CA TYR A 27 -9.82 -12.37 10.33
C TYR A 27 -8.96 -12.18 11.59
N LEU A 28 -8.01 -11.24 11.57
CA LEU A 28 -7.08 -11.02 12.69
C LEU A 28 -7.77 -10.46 13.93
N TRP A 29 -8.74 -9.57 13.74
CA TRP A 29 -9.46 -8.96 14.86
C TRP A 29 -10.43 -9.94 15.50
N GLU A 30 -11.27 -10.62 14.73
CA GLU A 30 -12.27 -11.55 15.26
C GLU A 30 -11.62 -12.75 15.96
N ARG A 31 -10.53 -13.28 15.39
CA ARG A 31 -9.92 -14.52 15.90
C ARG A 31 -8.85 -14.29 16.96
N TYR A 32 -8.06 -13.22 16.83
CA TYR A 32 -6.85 -13.04 17.65
C TYR A 32 -6.81 -11.68 18.38
N ARG A 33 -7.78 -10.78 18.16
CA ARG A 33 -7.81 -9.43 18.74
C ARG A 33 -6.52 -8.63 18.48
N LEU A 34 -5.93 -8.85 17.31
CA LEU A 34 -4.69 -8.23 16.88
C LEU A 34 -4.97 -6.96 16.04
N PRO A 35 -4.59 -5.76 16.50
CA PRO A 35 -4.92 -4.48 15.85
C PRO A 35 -3.83 -4.03 14.86
N TRP A 36 -3.46 -4.89 13.92
CA TRP A 36 -2.41 -4.59 12.93
C TRP A 36 -2.67 -5.23 11.56
N GLY A 37 -3.95 -5.47 11.23
CA GLY A 37 -4.33 -6.15 10.00
C GLY A 37 -4.10 -5.30 8.74
N ALA A 38 -4.49 -4.03 8.77
CA ALA A 38 -4.31 -3.13 7.63
C ALA A 38 -2.84 -2.79 7.41
N THR A 39 -2.09 -2.55 8.48
CA THR A 39 -0.66 -2.23 8.45
C THR A 39 0.16 -3.37 7.87
N VAL A 40 -0.12 -4.63 8.21
CA VAL A 40 0.57 -5.80 7.61
C VAL A 40 0.35 -5.87 6.10
N CYS A 41 -0.90 -5.71 5.63
CA CYS A 41 -1.22 -5.72 4.21
C CYS A 41 -0.47 -4.62 3.46
N VAL A 42 -0.48 -3.39 4.00
CA VAL A 42 0.16 -2.25 3.35
C VAL A 42 1.69 -2.35 3.36
N LEU A 43 2.28 -2.84 4.45
CA LEU A 43 3.73 -3.07 4.50
C LEU A 43 4.16 -4.17 3.53
N GLY A 44 3.39 -5.25 3.42
CA GLY A 44 3.65 -6.31 2.44
C GLY A 44 3.59 -5.81 1.00
N LEU A 45 2.56 -5.00 0.67
CA LEU A 45 2.45 -4.35 -0.64
C LEU A 45 3.64 -3.44 -0.92
N LEU A 46 3.96 -2.53 0.00
CA LEU A 46 5.05 -1.56 -0.18
C LEU A 46 6.40 -2.25 -0.33
N LEU A 47 6.66 -3.31 0.43
CA LEU A 47 7.90 -4.08 0.32
C LEU A 47 8.01 -4.72 -1.07
N GLY A 48 6.94 -5.35 -1.56
CA GLY A 48 6.92 -5.92 -2.91
C GLY A 48 7.10 -4.86 -4.00
N GLU A 49 6.44 -3.71 -3.87
CA GLU A 49 6.60 -2.59 -4.79
C GLU A 49 8.04 -2.06 -4.79
N TRP A 50 8.61 -1.77 -3.61
CA TRP A 50 9.97 -1.25 -3.50
C TRP A 50 11.01 -2.19 -4.08
N ILE A 51 10.93 -3.50 -3.79
CA ILE A 51 11.80 -4.52 -4.39
C ILE A 51 11.71 -4.44 -5.91
N ASN A 52 10.50 -4.45 -6.47
CA ASN A 52 10.32 -4.40 -7.92
C ASN A 52 10.82 -3.08 -8.55
N ARG A 53 10.57 -1.93 -7.89
CA ARG A 53 11.01 -0.62 -8.40
C ARG A 53 12.54 -0.49 -8.39
N TYR A 54 13.21 -1.00 -7.36
CA TYR A 54 14.66 -0.98 -7.29
C TYR A 54 15.32 -1.99 -8.24
N PHE A 55 14.95 -3.27 -8.18
CA PHE A 55 15.67 -4.29 -8.95
C PHE A 55 15.31 -4.30 -10.44
N ASN A 56 14.03 -4.15 -10.79
CA ASN A 56 13.60 -4.23 -12.19
C ASN A 56 13.56 -2.85 -12.85
N PHE A 57 12.80 -1.89 -12.31
CA PHE A 57 12.64 -0.59 -12.97
C PHE A 57 13.95 0.19 -13.01
N TRP A 58 14.64 0.32 -11.88
CA TRP A 58 15.92 1.01 -11.84
C TRP A 58 17.08 0.10 -12.23
N GLY A 59 17.24 -1.07 -11.58
CA GLY A 59 18.39 -1.94 -11.75
C GLY A 59 18.52 -2.59 -13.13
N TRP A 60 17.40 -2.94 -13.77
CA TRP A 60 17.42 -3.58 -15.09
C TRP A 60 17.09 -2.62 -16.23
N THR A 61 16.10 -1.74 -16.06
CA THR A 61 15.60 -0.87 -17.14
C THR A 61 16.02 0.60 -16.99
N CYS A 62 16.86 0.93 -16.00
CA CYS A 62 17.48 2.24 -15.80
C CYS A 62 16.49 3.41 -15.62
N PHE A 63 15.23 3.14 -15.25
CA PHE A 63 14.29 4.21 -14.91
C PHE A 63 14.69 4.87 -13.58
N PRO A 64 14.66 6.21 -13.49
CA PRO A 64 15.06 6.89 -12.28
C PRO A 64 14.02 6.67 -11.16
N ILE A 65 14.48 6.38 -9.94
CA ILE A 65 13.61 6.03 -8.80
C ILE A 65 12.62 7.15 -8.46
N ASN A 66 13.01 8.41 -8.61
CA ASN A 66 12.12 9.56 -8.42
C ASN A 66 10.91 9.59 -9.37
N PHE A 67 10.96 8.85 -10.48
CA PHE A 67 9.86 8.71 -11.42
C PHE A 67 8.94 7.55 -11.04
N VAL A 68 9.49 6.44 -10.54
CA VAL A 68 8.77 5.17 -10.32
C VAL A 68 8.42 4.86 -8.86
N PHE A 69 8.71 5.76 -7.92
CA PHE A 69 8.44 5.53 -6.50
C PHE A 69 6.96 5.20 -6.20
N PRO A 70 6.70 4.28 -5.25
CA PRO A 70 5.35 3.84 -4.89
C PRO A 70 4.51 4.91 -4.18
N ALA A 71 3.26 4.56 -3.85
CA ALA A 71 2.35 5.42 -3.09
C ALA A 71 2.71 5.41 -1.59
N SER A 72 2.44 6.49 -0.85
CA SER A 72 2.55 6.47 0.61
C SER A 72 1.20 6.08 1.21
N LEU A 73 1.10 4.85 1.71
CA LEU A 73 -0.15 4.25 2.19
C LEU A 73 -0.14 3.97 3.70
N VAL A 74 1.04 4.00 4.32
CA VAL A 74 1.23 3.65 5.75
C VAL A 74 0.36 4.50 6.69
N PRO A 75 0.23 5.83 6.52
CA PRO A 75 -0.61 6.63 7.42
C PRO A 75 -2.08 6.19 7.41
N GLY A 76 -2.62 5.87 6.23
CA GLY A 76 -4.00 5.40 6.10
C GLY A 76 -4.21 4.03 6.75
N ALA A 77 -3.22 3.14 6.64
CA ALA A 77 -3.27 1.82 7.27
C ALA A 77 -3.27 1.90 8.80
N ILE A 78 -2.44 2.77 9.39
CA ILE A 78 -2.38 2.98 10.84
C ILE A 78 -3.71 3.54 11.35
N ILE A 79 -4.30 4.52 10.65
CA ILE A 79 -5.61 5.06 11.03
C ILE A 79 -6.68 3.96 10.96
N LEU A 80 -6.69 3.14 9.91
CA LEU A 80 -7.64 2.03 9.80
C LEU A 80 -7.49 0.99 10.92
N ASP A 81 -6.27 0.67 11.35
CA ASP A 81 -6.04 -0.27 12.45
C ASP A 81 -6.38 0.31 13.83
N THR A 82 -6.33 1.63 14.00
CA THR A 82 -6.64 2.29 15.29
C THR A 82 -8.13 2.60 15.47
N VAL A 83 -8.90 2.69 14.38
CA VAL A 83 -10.36 2.91 14.42
C VAL A 83 -11.14 1.59 14.55
N LEU A 84 -10.54 0.47 14.13
CA LEU A 84 -11.12 -0.88 14.23
C LEU A 84 -11.36 -1.32 15.68
#